data_AF-A0AAW6CR77-F1
#
_entry.id   AF-A0AAW6CR77-F1
#
_cell.length_a   1.000
_cell.length_b   1.000
_cell.length_c   1.000
_cell.angle_alpha   90.00
_cell.angle_beta   90.00
_cell.angle_gamma   90.00
#
_symmetry.space_group_name_H-M   'P 1'
#
loop_
_entity.id
_entity.type
_entity.pdbx_description
1 polymer ?
#
loop_
_entity_poly.entity_id
_entity_poly.type
_entity_poly.pdbx_seq_one_letter_code
_entity_poly.pdbx_strand_id
1 'polypeptide(L)'
;MIEMTCPHCGHVFHIKRDTLAIAKISENIEKRLQDGTYFYHQCNHCHHLFYMIYPFLFRDPQRKFILILSDKKEIDNLPDDELVVRCKDPEQLVFCYRVLHQQLNLKKMVHFKRQWEKKWTNKAQFDRYDPLHHCLWIKVKEEYKAMILTKEEEKELCS
;
A
#
# COMPACT_ATOMS: atom_id res chain seq x y z
N MET A 1 -19.03 -3.95 12.39
CA MET A 1 -19.49 -2.76 11.63
C MET A 1 -18.72 -1.58 12.16
N ILE A 2 -18.18 -0.72 11.30
CA ILE A 2 -17.32 0.40 11.70
C ILE A 2 -18.05 1.69 11.31
N GLU A 3 -18.28 2.57 12.28
CA GLU A 3 -18.80 3.91 12.02
C GLU A 3 -17.68 4.80 11.49
N MET A 4 -17.98 5.58 10.45
CA MET A 4 -17.04 6.45 9.77
C MET A 4 -17.71 7.80 9.48
N THR A 5 -16.91 8.84 9.42
CA THR A 5 -17.36 10.20 9.08
C THR A 5 -16.66 10.67 7.82
N CYS A 6 -17.40 11.24 6.86
CA CYS A 6 -16.81 11.86 5.69
C CYS A 6 -15.99 13.11 6.11
N PRO A 7 -14.70 13.19 5.78
CA PRO A 7 -13.86 14.31 6.19
C PRO A 7 -14.20 15.63 5.45
N HIS A 8 -15.03 15.57 4.41
CA HIS A 8 -15.39 16.73 3.59
C HIS A 8 -16.75 17.34 3.96
N CYS A 9 -17.76 16.53 4.31
CA CYS A 9 -19.12 17.03 4.59
C CYS A 9 -19.68 16.60 5.96
N GLY A 10 -18.92 15.83 6.75
CA GLY A 10 -19.37 15.36 8.07
C GLY A 10 -20.46 14.27 8.05
N HIS A 11 -20.87 13.78 6.87
CA HIS A 11 -21.85 12.71 6.78
C HIS A 11 -21.33 11.43 7.45
N VAL A 12 -22.09 10.91 8.41
CA VAL A 12 -21.78 9.68 9.15
C VAL A 12 -22.40 8.48 8.44
N PHE A 13 -21.61 7.41 8.30
CA PHE A 13 -22.03 6.18 7.64
C PHE A 13 -21.36 4.96 8.28
N HIS A 14 -21.91 3.79 8.00
CA HIS A 14 -21.41 2.53 8.55
C HIS A 14 -20.87 1.63 7.44
N ILE A 15 -19.70 1.03 7.67
CA ILE A 15 -19.10 0.06 6.75
C ILE A 15 -19.06 -1.34 7.36
N LYS A 16 -19.32 -2.33 6.51
CA LYS A 16 -18.98 -3.74 6.76
C LYS A 16 -17.72 -4.04 5.94
N ARG A 17 -16.56 -4.07 6.59
CA ARG A 17 -15.26 -4.39 5.98
C ARG A 17 -14.56 -5.42 6.82
N ASP A 18 -13.86 -6.32 6.14
CA ASP A 18 -12.90 -7.21 6.78
C ASP A 18 -11.72 -6.38 7.29
N THR A 19 -11.38 -6.57 8.55
CA THR A 19 -10.22 -5.94 9.20
C THR A 19 -9.00 -6.87 9.18
N LEU A 20 -9.17 -8.09 8.69
CA LEU A 20 -8.14 -9.09 8.47
C LEU A 20 -8.27 -9.61 7.04
N ALA A 21 -7.16 -9.62 6.31
CA ALA A 21 -7.05 -10.21 4.99
C ALA A 21 -5.84 -11.13 4.94
N ILE A 22 -6.01 -12.30 4.31
CA ILE A 22 -4.93 -13.27 4.09
C ILE A 22 -4.81 -13.49 2.59
N ALA A 23 -3.57 -13.40 2.08
CA ALA A 23 -3.28 -13.65 0.66
C ALA A 23 -3.87 -14.99 0.20
N LYS A 24 -4.35 -15.05 -1.04
CA LYS A 24 -5.10 -16.16 -1.69
C LYS A 24 -6.48 -16.49 -1.12
N ILE A 25 -6.75 -16.18 0.15
CA ILE A 25 -8.10 -16.30 0.71
C ILE A 25 -8.92 -15.06 0.32
N SER A 26 -8.27 -13.90 0.27
CA SER A 26 -8.89 -12.60 0.04
C SER A 26 -8.51 -12.00 -1.32
N GLU A 27 -8.68 -12.74 -2.41
CA GLU A 27 -8.23 -12.32 -3.77
C GLU A 27 -8.80 -10.95 -4.20
N ASN A 28 -10.07 -10.67 -3.87
CA ASN A 28 -10.69 -9.37 -4.14
C ASN A 28 -10.01 -8.22 -3.38
N ILE A 29 -9.51 -8.48 -2.17
CA ILE A 29 -8.76 -7.50 -1.38
C ILE A 29 -7.40 -7.28 -2.01
N GLU A 30 -6.69 -8.34 -2.39
CA GLU A 30 -5.40 -8.25 -3.07
C GLU A 30 -5.47 -7.45 -4.37
N LYS A 31 -6.45 -7.74 -5.23
CA LYS A 31 -6.67 -6.96 -6.45
C LYS A 31 -6.85 -5.47 -6.16
N ARG A 32 -7.67 -5.14 -5.15
CA ARG A 32 -7.90 -3.75 -4.76
C ARG A 32 -6.70 -3.09 -4.08
N LEU A 33 -5.86 -3.85 -3.37
CA LEU A 33 -4.58 -3.35 -2.83
C LEU A 33 -3.59 -3.09 -3.97
N GLN A 34 -3.51 -3.99 -4.94
CA GLN A 34 -2.68 -3.83 -6.14
C GLN A 34 -3.11 -2.61 -6.94
N ASP A 35 -4.41 -2.41 -7.16
CA ASP A 35 -4.97 -1.24 -7.85
C ASP A 35 -4.89 0.04 -6.99
N GLY A 36 -4.59 -0.10 -5.69
CA GLY A 36 -4.56 1.00 -4.73
C GLY A 36 -5.94 1.54 -4.36
N THR A 37 -7.01 0.82 -4.70
CA THR A 37 -8.42 1.22 -4.52
C THR A 37 -9.06 0.71 -3.24
N TYR A 38 -8.40 -0.17 -2.47
CA TYR A 38 -9.01 -0.88 -1.34
C TYR A 38 -9.62 0.05 -0.27
N PHE A 39 -8.85 1.07 0.13
CA PHE A 39 -9.25 2.03 1.16
C PHE A 39 -10.04 3.22 0.63
N TYR A 40 -10.17 3.37 -0.69
CA TYR A 40 -10.93 4.48 -1.25
C TYR A 40 -12.43 4.31 -0.99
N HIS A 41 -13.06 5.43 -0.69
CA HIS A 41 -14.50 5.56 -0.56
C HIS A 41 -14.96 6.86 -1.19
N GLN A 42 -16.06 6.79 -1.93
CA GLN A 42 -16.76 7.96 -2.43
C GLN A 42 -17.95 8.23 -1.52
N CYS A 43 -18.02 9.43 -0.93
CA CYS A 43 -19.15 9.80 -0.09
C CYS A 43 -20.45 9.79 -0.90
N ASN A 44 -21.49 9.13 -0.41
CA ASN A 44 -22.81 9.14 -1.06
C ASN A 44 -23.53 10.50 -0.97
N HIS A 45 -23.09 11.40 -0.08
CA HIS A 45 -23.70 12.71 0.13
C HIS A 45 -23.02 13.82 -0.69
N CYS A 46 -21.70 13.94 -0.61
CA CYS A 46 -20.94 15.02 -1.28
C CYS A 46 -20.10 14.54 -2.48
N HIS A 47 -20.12 13.24 -2.79
CA HIS A 47 -19.39 12.60 -3.88
C HIS A 47 -17.87 12.77 -3.90
N HIS A 48 -17.29 13.34 -2.83
CA HIS A 48 -15.84 13.43 -2.67
C HIS A 48 -15.25 12.05 -2.41
N LEU A 49 -14.10 11.81 -3.05
CA LEU A 49 -13.31 10.61 -2.89
C LEU A 49 -12.25 10.81 -1.79
N PHE A 50 -12.17 9.89 -0.84
CA PHE A 50 -11.21 9.95 0.25
C PHE A 50 -10.79 8.55 0.73
N TYR A 51 -9.72 8.49 1.51
CA TYR A 51 -9.26 7.26 2.15
C TYR A 51 -10.04 7.00 3.45
N MET A 52 -10.60 5.80 3.57
CA MET A 52 -11.09 5.28 4.85
C MET A 52 -9.92 4.84 5.70
N ILE A 53 -9.82 5.40 6.91
CA ILE A 53 -8.82 5.04 7.89
C ILE A 53 -9.50 4.19 8.96
N TYR A 54 -9.20 2.90 8.99
CA TYR A 54 -9.69 1.97 9.99
C TYR A 54 -8.64 0.88 10.25
N PRO A 55 -8.67 0.21 11.42
CA PRO A 55 -7.74 -0.87 11.73
C PRO A 55 -7.81 -1.99 10.69
N PHE A 56 -6.68 -2.32 10.08
CA PHE A 56 -6.57 -3.34 9.05
C PHE A 56 -5.25 -4.11 9.16
N LEU A 57 -5.34 -5.43 9.06
CA LEU A 57 -4.20 -6.35 9.03
C LEU A 57 -4.25 -7.15 7.73
N PHE A 58 -3.16 -7.10 6.96
CA PHE A 58 -2.96 -7.96 5.80
C PHE A 58 -1.79 -8.90 6.07
N ARG A 59 -1.95 -10.19 5.79
CA ARG A 59 -0.89 -11.19 5.94
C ARG A 59 -0.70 -11.97 4.65
N ASP A 60 0.55 -12.15 4.26
CA ASP A 60 0.96 -13.06 3.20
C ASP A 60 1.94 -14.08 3.78
N PRO A 61 1.46 -15.27 4.17
CA PRO A 61 2.32 -16.31 4.73
C PRO A 61 3.32 -16.88 3.71
N GLN A 62 3.00 -16.84 2.41
CA GLN A 62 3.88 -17.36 1.38
C GLN A 62 5.10 -16.45 1.17
N ARG A 63 4.87 -15.13 1.15
CA ARG A 63 5.93 -14.11 1.04
C ARG A 63 6.46 -13.65 2.40
N LYS A 64 5.96 -14.23 3.50
CA LYS A 64 6.39 -13.99 4.89
C LYS A 64 6.36 -12.52 5.30
N PHE A 65 5.23 -11.84 5.10
CA PHE A 65 5.06 -10.48 5.62
C PHE A 65 3.66 -10.18 6.15
N ILE A 66 3.61 -9.23 7.08
CA ILE A 66 2.40 -8.70 7.69
C ILE A 66 2.40 -7.18 7.58
N LEU A 67 1.31 -6.61 7.07
CA LEU A 67 1.06 -5.18 7.04
C LEU A 67 -0.02 -4.84 8.07
N ILE A 68 0.26 -3.81 8.87
CA ILE A 68 -0.63 -3.38 9.95
C ILE A 68 -0.91 -1.90 9.77
N LEU A 69 -2.19 -1.53 9.60
CA LEU A 69 -2.68 -0.17 9.72
C LEU A 69 -3.52 -0.10 10.99
N SER A 70 -2.95 0.40 12.09
CA SER A 70 -3.65 0.50 13.38
C SER A 70 -2.87 1.40 14.33
N ASP A 71 -3.59 2.17 15.15
CA ASP A 71 -3.00 2.98 16.23
C ASP A 71 -2.60 2.13 17.46
N LYS A 72 -2.99 0.84 17.50
CA LYS A 72 -2.59 -0.07 18.57
C LYS A 72 -1.08 -0.32 18.52
N LYS A 73 -0.39 0.06 19.60
CA LYS A 73 1.06 -0.12 19.76
C LYS A 73 1.49 -1.59 19.73
N GLU A 74 0.68 -2.46 20.33
CA GLU A 74 0.96 -3.90 20.43
C GLU A 74 -0.16 -4.71 19.78
N ILE A 75 0.25 -5.75 19.06
CA ILE A 75 -0.62 -6.78 18.50
C ILE A 75 0.02 -8.09 18.91
N ASP A 76 -0.68 -8.85 19.74
CA ASP A 76 -0.18 -10.10 20.28
C ASP A 76 -0.16 -11.20 19.20
N ASN A 77 0.66 -12.23 19.43
CA ASN A 77 0.69 -13.46 18.64
C ASN A 77 1.05 -13.27 17.15
N LEU A 78 1.90 -12.30 16.83
CA LEU A 78 2.50 -12.22 15.49
C LEU A 78 3.63 -13.27 15.36
N PRO A 79 3.75 -13.95 14.21
CA PRO A 79 4.84 -14.89 13.95
C PRO A 79 6.19 -14.18 13.87
N ASP A 80 7.20 -14.73 14.53
CA ASP A 80 8.56 -14.17 14.59
C ASP A 80 9.34 -14.29 13.26
N ASP A 81 8.91 -15.18 12.36
CA ASP A 81 9.57 -15.46 11.08
C ASP A 81 9.01 -14.66 9.90
N GLU A 82 8.04 -13.77 10.13
CA GLU A 82 7.45 -12.89 9.12
C GLU A 82 7.86 -11.44 9.34
N LEU A 83 8.14 -10.73 8.24
CA LEU A 83 8.41 -9.30 8.29
C LEU A 83 7.15 -8.53 8.68
N VAL A 84 7.16 -7.89 9.84
CA VAL A 84 6.05 -7.03 10.30
C VAL A 84 6.30 -5.57 9.93
N VAL A 85 5.39 -4.97 9.17
CA VAL A 85 5.43 -3.55 8.79
C VAL A 85 4.21 -2.81 9.33
N ARG A 86 4.45 -1.86 10.24
CA ARG A 86 3.44 -0.94 10.75
C ARG A 86 3.36 0.30 9.86
N CYS A 87 2.19 0.49 9.26
CA CYS A 87 1.85 1.57 8.36
C CYS A 87 1.06 2.65 9.11
N LYS A 88 1.37 3.91 8.84
CA LYS A 88 0.74 5.08 9.48
C LYS A 88 -0.56 5.49 8.79
N ASP A 89 -0.66 5.20 7.51
CA ASP A 89 -1.80 5.58 6.67
C ASP A 89 -2.03 4.56 5.55
N PRO A 90 -3.21 4.60 4.90
CA PRO A 90 -3.53 3.73 3.76
C PRO A 90 -2.55 3.80 2.59
N GLU A 91 -1.96 4.97 2.31
CA GLU A 91 -1.02 5.14 1.20
C GLU A 91 0.29 4.38 1.46
N GLN A 92 0.81 4.48 2.67
CA GLN A 92 1.97 3.71 3.11
C GLN A 92 1.68 2.21 3.04
N LEU A 93 0.49 1.77 3.45
CA LEU A 93 0.12 0.35 3.38
C LEU A 93 0.11 -0.15 1.94
N VAL A 94 -0.53 0.57 1.02
CA VAL A 94 -0.58 0.20 -0.40
C VAL A 94 0.84 0.18 -1.00
N PHE A 95 1.69 1.15 -0.65
CA PHE A 95 3.09 1.16 -1.07
C PHE A 95 3.84 -0.09 -0.58
N CYS A 96 3.78 -0.38 0.72
CA CYS A 96 4.44 -1.54 1.31
C CYS A 96 3.91 -2.85 0.72
N TYR A 97 2.60 -2.96 0.48
CA TYR A 97 1.99 -4.10 -0.20
C TYR A 97 2.60 -4.31 -1.59
N ARG A 98 2.58 -3.30 -2.47
CA ARG A 98 3.09 -3.43 -3.84
C ARG A 98 4.57 -3.84 -3.86
N VAL A 99 5.37 -3.28 -2.95
CA VAL A 99 6.80 -3.59 -2.81
C VAL A 99 7.02 -5.04 -2.39
N LEU A 100 6.40 -5.47 -1.28
CA LEU A 100 6.63 -6.80 -0.72
C LEU A 100 5.95 -7.91 -1.53
N HIS A 101 4.80 -7.61 -2.15
CA HIS A 101 4.11 -8.54 -3.06
C HIS A 101 4.98 -8.87 -4.29
N GLN A 102 5.75 -7.89 -4.78
CA GLN A 102 6.73 -8.05 -5.85
C GLN A 102 8.10 -8.54 -5.34
N GLN A 103 8.21 -8.88 -4.05
CA GLN A 103 9.45 -9.36 -3.39
C GLN A 103 10.62 -8.38 -3.55
N LEU A 104 10.34 -7.08 -3.55
CA LEU A 104 11.36 -6.04 -3.68
C LEU A 104 11.88 -5.61 -2.30
N ASN A 105 13.13 -5.16 -2.27
CA ASN A 105 13.76 -4.67 -1.04
C ASN A 105 13.09 -3.37 -0.54
N LEU A 106 12.37 -3.48 0.58
CA LEU A 106 11.60 -2.35 1.14
C LEU A 106 12.47 -1.15 1.52
N LYS A 107 13.67 -1.37 2.06
CA LYS A 107 14.57 -0.28 2.46
C LYS A 107 15.02 0.51 1.24
N LYS A 108 15.39 -0.19 0.15
CA LYS A 108 15.77 0.45 -1.11
C LYS A 108 14.60 1.17 -1.77
N MET A 109 13.41 0.58 -1.76
CA MET A 109 12.20 1.21 -2.30
C MET A 109 11.82 2.50 -1.55
N VAL A 110 12.03 2.58 -0.23
CA VAL A 110 11.86 3.83 0.53
C VAL A 110 12.88 4.90 0.09
N HIS A 111 14.11 4.50 -0.24
CA HIS A 111 15.09 5.43 -0.78
C HIS A 111 14.67 5.97 -2.16
N PHE A 112 14.28 5.10 -3.08
CA PHE A 112 13.74 5.48 -4.39
C PHE A 112 12.50 6.36 -4.28
N LYS A 113 11.62 6.08 -3.31
CA LYS A 113 10.44 6.91 -3.04
C LYS A 113 10.79 8.37 -2.83
N ARG A 114 11.79 8.63 -1.99
CA ARG A 114 12.27 9.99 -1.73
C ARG A 114 12.85 10.65 -2.98
N GLN A 115 13.45 9.89 -3.90
CA GLN A 115 14.01 10.43 -5.13
C GLN A 115 12.91 10.82 -6.12
N TRP A 116 11.93 9.95 -6.38
CA TRP A 116 10.85 10.29 -7.33
C TRP A 116 9.90 11.36 -6.79
N GLU A 117 9.69 11.41 -5.46
CA GLU A 117 8.87 12.46 -4.85
C GLU A 117 9.49 13.85 -5.02
N LYS A 118 10.82 13.94 -4.93
CA LYS A 118 11.57 15.17 -5.23
C LYS A 118 11.53 15.52 -6.71
N LYS A 119 11.60 14.51 -7.60
CA LYS A 119 11.66 14.70 -9.05
C LYS A 119 10.32 15.12 -9.65
N TRP A 120 9.21 14.58 -9.13
CA TRP A 120 7.88 14.76 -9.73
C TRP A 120 6.87 15.39 -8.78
N THR A 121 6.53 14.70 -7.68
CA THR A 121 5.58 15.19 -6.68
C THR A 121 5.49 14.21 -5.50
N ASN A 122 5.15 14.72 -4.31
CA ASN A 122 4.84 13.90 -3.14
C ASN A 122 3.60 13.00 -3.30
N LYS A 123 2.77 13.23 -4.32
CA LYS A 123 1.61 12.37 -4.65
C LYS A 123 1.95 11.21 -5.60
N ALA A 124 3.22 11.04 -5.95
CA ALA A 124 3.65 10.01 -6.89
C ALA A 124 3.62 8.63 -6.21
N GLN A 125 2.98 7.66 -6.86
CA GLN A 125 2.74 6.33 -6.31
C GLN A 125 3.48 5.26 -7.09
N PHE A 126 4.21 4.40 -6.38
CA PHE A 126 4.81 3.20 -6.99
C PHE A 126 3.72 2.28 -7.52
N ASP A 127 3.82 1.88 -8.79
CA ASP A 127 2.90 0.94 -9.44
C ASP A 127 3.50 -0.46 -9.48
N ARG A 128 4.60 -0.63 -10.24
CA ARG A 128 5.26 -1.92 -10.42
C ARG A 128 6.73 -1.81 -10.82
N TYR A 129 7.48 -2.86 -10.57
CA TYR A 129 8.79 -3.11 -11.14
C TYR A 129 8.64 -3.84 -12.48
N ASP A 130 9.37 -3.39 -13.49
CA ASP A 130 9.41 -3.98 -14.81
C ASP A 130 10.81 -4.58 -15.07
N PRO A 131 10.98 -5.90 -14.93
CA PRO A 131 12.27 -6.55 -15.12
C PRO A 131 12.73 -6.59 -16.59
N LEU A 132 11.83 -6.43 -17.56
CA LEU A 132 12.20 -6.43 -18.98
C LEU A 132 12.87 -5.11 -19.37
N HIS A 133 12.37 -4.01 -18.81
CA HIS A 133 12.85 -2.65 -19.08
C HIS A 133 13.72 -2.09 -17.97
N HIS A 134 14.04 -2.89 -16.94
CA HIS A 134 14.86 -2.54 -15.77
C HIS A 134 14.42 -1.19 -15.14
N CYS A 135 13.12 -1.02 -14.91
CA CYS A 135 12.60 0.25 -14.41
C CYS A 135 11.47 0.11 -13.39
N LEU A 136 11.30 1.17 -12.58
CA LEU A 136 10.16 1.34 -11.70
C LEU A 136 9.12 2.23 -12.38
N TRP A 137 7.90 1.70 -12.53
CA TRP A 137 6.75 2.47 -13.00
C TRP A 137 6.13 3.22 -11.83
N ILE A 138 6.07 4.55 -11.95
CA ILE A 138 5.52 5.45 -10.94
C ILE A 138 4.35 6.20 -11.55
N LYS A 139 3.18 6.07 -10.94
CA LYS A 139 1.98 6.83 -11.30
C LYS A 139 2.09 8.25 -10.72
N VAL A 140 1.99 9.25 -11.60
CA VAL A 140 2.03 10.67 -11.27
C VAL A 140 0.76 11.31 -11.86
N LYS A 141 -0.24 11.58 -11.01
CA LYS A 141 -1.59 11.97 -11.46
C LYS A 141 -2.17 10.90 -12.41
N GLU A 142 -2.47 11.26 -13.66
CA GLU A 142 -2.99 10.37 -14.69
C GLU A 142 -1.90 9.83 -15.64
N GLU A 143 -0.63 10.14 -15.38
CA GLU A 143 0.50 9.69 -16.20
C GLU A 143 1.32 8.62 -15.48
N TYR A 144 1.97 7.76 -16.27
CA TYR A 144 2.98 6.82 -15.78
C TYR A 144 4.37 7.32 -16.20
N LYS A 145 5.28 7.38 -15.24
CA LYS A 145 6.68 7.76 -15.47
C LYS A 145 7.59 6.60 -15.09
N ALA A 146 8.52 6.28 -15.98
CA ALA A 146 9.53 5.26 -15.75
C ALA A 146 10.74 5.87 -15.04
N MET A 147 11.23 5.21 -14.00
CA MET A 147 12.53 5.45 -13.40
C MET A 147 13.44 4.28 -13.72
N ILE A 148 14.31 4.47 -14.71
CA ILE A 148 15.29 3.46 -15.14
C ILE A 148 16.30 3.23 -14.02
N LEU A 149 16.56 1.96 -13.72
CA LEU A 149 17.52 1.54 -12.72
C LEU A 149 18.86 1.24 -13.37
N THR A 150 19.94 1.55 -12.65
CA THR A 150 21.26 1.00 -12.96
C THR A 150 21.33 -0.48 -12.58
N LYS A 151 22.32 -1.21 -13.11
CA LYS A 151 22.53 -2.63 -12.76
C LYS A 151 22.78 -2.85 -11.27
N GLU A 152 23.44 -1.90 -10.61
CA GLU A 152 23.71 -1.94 -9.18
C GLU A 152 22.42 -1.76 -8.38
N GLU A 153 21.60 -0.77 -8.76
CA GLU A 153 20.28 -0.53 -8.17
C GLU A 153 19.33 -1.71 -8.32
N GLU A 154 19.33 -2.37 -9.49
CA GLU A 154 18.53 -3.58 -9.72
C GLU A 154 18.97 -4.73 -8.81
N LYS A 155 20.28 -4.94 -8.67
CA LYS A 155 20.83 -5.98 -7.80
C LYS A 155 20.42 -5.77 -6.36
N GLU A 156 20.48 -4.53 -5.86
CA GLU A 156 20.06 -4.19 -4.50
C GLU A 156 18.54 -4.24 -4.29
N LEU A 157 17.77 -4.06 -5.36
CA LEU A 157 16.31 -4.10 -5.31
C LEU A 157 15.79 -5.53 -5.18
N CYS A 158 16.43 -6.47 -5.87
CA CYS A 158 16.02 -7.88 -5.95
C CYS A 158 16.82 -8.82 -5.01
N SER A 159 17.72 -8.26 -4.17
CA SER A 159 18.52 -9.00 -3.19
C SER A 159 17.81 -9.24 -1.87
#